data_AF-A0A2N1N481-F1
#
_entry.id   AF-A0A2N1N481-F1
#
_cell.length_a   1.000
_cell.length_b   1.000
_cell.length_c   1.000
_cell.angle_alpha   90.00
_cell.angle_beta   90.00
_cell.angle_gamma   90.00
#
_symmetry.space_group_name_H-M   'P 1'
#
loop_
_entity.id
_entity.type
_entity.pdbx_description
1 polymer ?
#
loop_
_entity_poly.entity_id
_entity_poly.type
_entity_poly.pdbx_seq_one_letter_code
_entity_poly.pdbx_strand_id
1 'polypeptide(L)'
;MQEIENVFMQIISLRNSIRITIDRGQAVSALETAIQNNLGASFNNIPLEIHQIHPSSVEERRMQSQTLISVYFTGQPDADYVHITVHPVSPEEE
;
A
#
# COMPACT_ATOMS: atom_id res chain seq x y z
N MET A 1 -1.14 22.68 -15.32
CA MET A 1 -2.15 21.87 -14.62
C MET A 1 -1.59 20.47 -14.55
N GLN A 2 -1.12 20.01 -13.38
CA GLN A 2 -0.72 18.61 -13.19
C GLN A 2 -2.00 17.82 -12.90
N GLU A 3 -2.37 16.91 -13.78
CA GLU A 3 -3.41 15.91 -13.55
C GLU A 3 -2.98 15.05 -12.35
N ILE A 4 -3.77 15.08 -11.29
CA ILE A 4 -3.52 14.29 -10.08
C ILE A 4 -3.86 12.85 -10.42
N GLU A 5 -2.82 12.08 -10.71
CA GLU A 5 -2.85 10.70 -11.12
C GLU A 5 -3.11 9.77 -9.91
N ASN A 6 -4.33 9.77 -9.38
CA ASN A 6 -4.75 8.91 -8.28
C ASN A 6 -4.69 7.42 -8.66
N VAL A 7 -4.29 6.56 -7.72
CA VAL A 7 -4.42 5.09 -7.83
C VAL A 7 -5.37 4.57 -6.77
N PHE A 8 -6.25 3.67 -7.20
CA PHE A 8 -7.09 2.88 -6.30
C PHE A 8 -6.33 1.60 -5.92
N MET A 9 -6.07 1.44 -4.64
CA MET A 9 -5.45 0.22 -4.10
C MET A 9 -6.50 -0.61 -3.38
N GLN A 10 -6.48 -1.91 -3.66
CA GLN A 10 -7.26 -2.87 -2.89
C GLN A 10 -6.31 -3.73 -2.06
N ILE A 11 -6.43 -3.55 -0.76
CA ILE A 11 -5.64 -4.27 0.23
C ILE A 11 -6.35 -5.56 0.53
N ILE A 12 -5.69 -6.68 0.28
CA ILE A 12 -6.20 -8.00 0.61
C ILE A 12 -5.62 -8.36 1.98
N SER A 13 -6.43 -8.21 3.03
CA SER A 13 -6.14 -8.85 4.32
C SER A 13 -6.97 -10.12 4.43
N LEU A 14 -6.39 -11.18 5.02
CA LEU A 14 -6.93 -12.55 5.12
C LEU A 14 -8.36 -12.65 5.72
N ARG A 15 -8.95 -11.55 6.22
CA ARG A 15 -10.36 -11.49 6.66
C ARG A 15 -11.16 -10.31 6.11
N ASN A 16 -10.54 -9.26 5.57
CA ASN A 16 -11.23 -8.05 5.08
C ASN A 16 -10.50 -7.48 3.85
N SER A 17 -11.25 -7.08 2.82
CA SER A 17 -10.74 -6.28 1.70
C SER A 17 -11.04 -4.80 1.96
N ILE A 18 -9.98 -3.97 1.99
CA ILE A 18 -10.10 -2.52 2.19
C ILE A 18 -9.72 -1.80 0.90
N ARG A 19 -10.54 -0.83 0.49
CA ARG A 19 -10.24 0.05 -0.65
C ARG A 19 -9.68 1.36 -0.13
N ILE A 20 -8.48 1.73 -0.57
CA ILE A 20 -7.85 3.01 -0.25
C ILE A 20 -7.51 3.71 -1.57
N THR A 21 -7.82 5.01 -1.64
CA THR A 21 -7.40 5.87 -2.75
C THR A 21 -6.21 6.68 -2.27
N ILE A 22 -5.12 6.65 -3.02
CA ILE A 22 -3.95 7.47 -2.73
C ILE A 22 -3.35 8.03 -4.02
N ASP A 23 -2.80 9.24 -3.92
CA ASP A 23 -2.10 9.87 -5.02
C ASP A 23 -0.75 9.18 -5.29
N ARG A 24 -0.44 8.89 -6.55
CA ARG A 24 0.82 8.23 -6.95
C ARG A 24 2.06 9.09 -6.71
N GLY A 25 1.90 10.40 -6.59
CA GLY A 25 2.94 11.34 -6.22
C GLY A 25 3.26 11.34 -4.72
N GLN A 26 2.51 10.59 -3.90
CA GLN A 26 2.80 10.43 -2.48
C GLN A 26 3.82 9.32 -2.22
N ALA A 27 4.49 9.44 -1.08
CA ALA A 27 5.36 8.40 -0.55
C ALA A 27 4.55 7.22 0.00
N VAL A 28 5.17 6.04 0.05
CA VAL A 28 4.56 4.83 0.63
C VAL A 28 4.22 4.99 2.11
N SER A 29 4.90 5.86 2.85
CA SER A 29 4.54 6.21 4.23
C SER A 29 3.15 6.84 4.37
N ALA A 30 2.71 7.59 3.35
CA ALA A 30 1.35 8.14 3.32
C ALA A 30 0.32 7.02 3.10
N LEU A 31 0.66 5.99 2.30
CA LEU A 31 -0.16 4.79 2.14
C LEU A 31 -0.27 4.04 3.46
N GLU A 32 0.85 3.82 4.15
CA GLU A 32 0.90 3.20 5.48
C GLU A 32 -0.01 3.93 6.48
N THR A 33 0.10 5.25 6.55
CA THR A 33 -0.76 6.08 7.42
C THR A 33 -2.24 5.94 7.06
N ALA A 34 -2.58 5.92 5.76
CA ALA A 34 -3.97 5.73 5.31
C ALA A 34 -4.51 4.34 5.67
N ILE A 35 -3.65 3.31 5.63
CA ILE A 35 -3.98 1.94 6.04
C ILE A 35 -4.23 1.87 7.53
N GLN A 36 -3.31 2.38 8.34
CA GLN A 36 -3.42 2.42 9.79
C GLN A 36 -4.71 3.14 10.23
N ASN A 37 -4.98 4.31 9.66
CA ASN A 37 -6.22 5.06 9.94
C ASN A 37 -7.50 4.28 9.57
N ASN A 38 -7.46 3.44 8.52
CA ASN A 38 -8.60 2.59 8.15
C ASN A 38 -8.74 1.34 9.03
N LEU A 39 -7.62 0.73 9.44
CA LEU A 39 -7.61 -0.44 10.33
C LEU A 39 -8.02 -0.06 11.77
N GLY A 40 -7.87 1.21 12.13
CA GLY A 40 -8.31 1.79 13.39
C GLY A 40 -7.18 1.97 14.40
N ALA A 41 -7.51 2.60 15.53
CA ALA A 41 -6.55 3.11 16.52
C ALA A 41 -5.53 2.06 17.03
N SER A 42 -5.91 0.79 17.08
CA SER A 42 -5.02 -0.31 17.51
C SER A 42 -3.83 -0.55 16.58
N PHE A 43 -3.91 -0.11 15.33
CA PHE A 43 -2.86 -0.30 14.31
C PHE A 43 -2.05 0.97 14.04
N ASN A 44 -2.45 2.13 14.58
CA ASN A 44 -1.79 3.42 14.33
C ASN A 44 -0.34 3.50 14.80
N ASN A 45 0.05 2.67 15.76
CA ASN A 45 1.42 2.64 16.29
C ASN A 45 2.21 1.39 15.84
N ILE A 46 1.62 0.54 15.00
CA ILE A 46 2.27 -0.69 14.53
C ILE A 46 2.89 -0.37 13.16
N PRO A 47 4.23 -0.40 13.03
CA PRO A 47 4.88 -0.23 11.73
C PRO A 47 4.41 -1.33 10.78
N LEU A 48 4.12 -0.98 9.52
CA LEU A 48 3.61 -1.91 8.52
C LEU A 48 4.59 -2.06 7.36
N GLU A 49 4.82 -3.30 6.97
CA GLU A 49 5.51 -3.64 5.73
C GLU A 49 4.50 -3.82 4.60
N ILE A 50 4.57 -2.90 3.63
CA ILE A 50 3.72 -2.93 2.45
C ILE A 50 4.47 -3.61 1.32
N HIS A 51 3.82 -4.60 0.71
CA HIS A 51 4.34 -5.31 -0.44
C HIS A 51 3.37 -5.18 -1.62
N GLN A 52 3.93 -4.89 -2.79
CA GLN A 52 3.21 -4.91 -4.05
C GLN A 52 3.12 -6.36 -4.55
N ILE A 53 1.92 -6.77 -4.97
CA ILE A 53 1.75 -8.00 -5.76
C ILE A 53 1.62 -7.60 -7.23
N HIS A 54 2.46 -8.19 -8.08
CA HIS A 54 2.31 -8.01 -9.51
C HIS A 54 1.15 -8.89 -10.02
N PRO A 55 0.19 -8.36 -10.81
CA PRO A 55 -0.96 -9.15 -11.26
C PRO A 55 -0.58 -10.41 -12.07
N SER A 56 0.61 -10.41 -12.69
CA SER A 56 1.12 -11.53 -13.47
C SER A 56 2.20 -12.37 -12.76
N SER A 57 2.53 -12.08 -11.50
CA SER A 57 3.55 -12.84 -10.75
C SER A 57 3.12 -13.07 -9.30
N VAL A 58 3.54 -14.19 -8.72
CA VAL A 58 3.36 -14.48 -7.28
C VAL A 58 4.41 -13.74 -6.43
N GLU A 59 5.37 -13.08 -7.07
CA GLU A 59 6.43 -12.35 -6.37
C GLU A 59 5.91 -11.07 -5.72
N GLU A 60 6.08 -11.01 -4.40
CA GLU A 60 5.81 -9.85 -3.58
C GLU A 60 7.03 -8.93 -3.54
N ARG A 61 6.84 -7.66 -3.92
CA ARG A 61 7.92 -6.66 -3.88
C ARG A 61 7.72 -5.71 -2.71
N ARG A 62 8.66 -5.69 -1.78
CA ARG A 62 8.63 -4.75 -0.64
C ARG A 62 8.72 -3.30 -1.12
N MET A 63 7.77 -2.50 -0.68
CA MET A 63 7.72 -1.07 -0.91
C MET A 63 8.45 -0.34 0.21
N GLN A 64 9.25 0.66 -0.15
CA GLN A 64 10.06 1.43 0.79
C GLN A 64 9.29 2.69 1.18
N SER A 65 9.16 2.96 2.49
CA SER A 65 8.28 4.02 3.02
C SER A 65 8.59 5.41 2.46
N GLN A 66 9.86 5.72 2.17
CA GLN A 66 10.28 7.02 1.63
C GLN A 66 10.18 7.12 0.10
N THR A 67 9.95 5.99 -0.59
CA THR A 67 9.86 5.95 -2.04
C THR A 67 8.46 6.34 -2.49
N LEU A 68 8.36 6.99 -3.66
CA LEU A 68 7.08 7.33 -4.26
C LEU A 68 6.33 6.09 -4.74
N ILE A 69 5.01 6.11 -4.59
CA ILE A 69 4.13 5.03 -5.03
C ILE A 69 4.23 4.80 -6.55
N SER A 70 4.36 5.86 -7.33
CA SER A 70 4.57 5.81 -8.79
C SER A 70 5.77 4.95 -9.23
N VAL A 71 6.79 4.78 -8.40
CA VAL A 71 7.96 3.94 -8.70
C VAL A 71 7.60 2.46 -8.75
N TYR A 72 6.61 2.05 -7.97
CA TYR A 72 6.14 0.66 -7.91
C TYR A 72 5.01 0.42 -8.91
N PHE A 73 4.12 1.40 -9.08
CA PHE A 73 2.98 1.31 -10.00
C PHE A 73 3.20 2.22 -11.21
N THR A 74 4.14 1.81 -12.07
CA THR A 74 4.46 2.52 -13.30
C THR A 74 3.38 2.26 -14.36
N GLY A 75 2.69 3.31 -14.81
CA GLY A 75 1.60 3.22 -15.80
C GLY A 75 0.21 3.27 -15.19
N GLN A 76 -0.82 3.30 -16.04
CA GLN A 76 -2.20 3.08 -15.58
C GLN A 76 -2.35 1.61 -15.22
N PRO A 77 -2.92 1.29 -14.05
CA PRO A 77 -3.23 -0.10 -13.75
C PRO A 77 -4.26 -0.61 -14.78
N ASP A 78 -4.00 -1.77 -15.38
CA ASP A 78 -4.94 -2.44 -16.30
C ASP A 78 -6.25 -2.87 -15.60
N ALA A 79 -6.24 -2.87 -14.26
CA ALA A 79 -7.38 -3.14 -13.41
C ALA A 79 -7.79 -1.89 -12.63
N ASP A 80 -9.07 -1.84 -12.23
CA ASP A 80 -9.61 -0.79 -11.37
C ASP A 80 -8.92 -0.70 -9.99
N TYR A 81 -8.13 -1.73 -9.63
CA TYR A 81 -7.43 -1.85 -8.36
C TYR A 81 -6.08 -2.55 -8.52
N VAL A 82 -5.13 -2.17 -7.68
CA VAL A 82 -3.89 -2.93 -7.48
C VAL A 82 -3.94 -3.72 -6.18
N HIS A 83 -3.39 -4.93 -6.19
CA HIS A 83 -3.30 -5.78 -5.02
C HIS A 83 -2.00 -5.50 -4.26
N ILE A 84 -2.15 -5.23 -2.96
CA ILE A 84 -1.03 -5.13 -2.04
C ILE A 84 -1.28 -6.01 -0.82
N THR A 85 -0.20 -6.54 -0.29
CA THR A 85 -0.14 -7.24 0.99
C THR A 85 0.50 -6.34 2.02
N VAL A 86 0.01 -6.46 3.25
CA VAL A 86 0.44 -5.62 4.37
C VAL A 86 0.68 -6.54 5.55
N HIS A 87 1.88 -6.48 6.09
CA HIS A 87 2.28 -7.26 7.26
C HIS A 87 2.64 -6.32 8.41
N PRO A 88 2.19 -6.58 9.64
CA PRO A 88 2.71 -5.87 10.79
C PRO A 88 4.18 -6.25 10.95
N VAL A 89 5.04 -5.25 11.12
CA VAL A 89 6.40 -5.47 11.59
C VAL A 89 6.27 -5.77 13.06
N SER A 90 6.39 -7.04 13.43
CA SER A 90 6.55 -7.41 14.83
C SER A 90 7.78 -6.68 15.35
N PRO A 91 7.72 -5.97 16.49
CA PRO A 91 8.95 -5.65 17.19
C PRO A 91 9.57 -7.01 17.50
N GLU A 92 10.72 -7.31 16.89
CA GLU A 92 11.53 -8.43 17.36
C GLU A 92 11.72 -8.18 18.86
N GLU A 93 11.24 -9.09 19.70
CA GLU A 93 11.57 -9.09 21.12
C GLU A 93 13.10 -9.21 21.19
N GLU A 94 13.76 -8.08 21.49
CA GLU A 94 15.22 -7.98 21.69
C GLU A 94 15.66 -8.81 22.91
#